data_AF-R0M5J9-F1
#
_entry.id   AF-R0M5J9-F1
#
_cell.length_a   1.000
_cell.length_b   1.000
_cell.length_c   1.000
_cell.angle_alpha   90.00
_cell.angle_beta   90.00
_cell.angle_gamma   90.00
#
_symmetry.space_group_name_H-M   'P 1'
#
loop_
_entity.id
_entity.type
_entity.pdbx_description
1 polymer ?
#
loop_
_entity_poly.entity_id
_entity_poly.type
_entity_poly.pdbx_seq_one_letter_code
_entity_poly.pdbx_strand_id
1 'polypeptide(L)' 'MKKDGNYILATEDFIFTNDNNELEIWHNPKEYKMNMFELYRRNSEHTERITSILLYKDMVLTGSDDFTIRLFDIKNN' A
#
# COMPACT_ATOMS: atom_id res chain seq x y z
N MET A 1 -5.41 -17.57 -16.07
CA MET A 1 -5.73 -16.29 -15.41
C MET A 1 -5.01 -16.30 -14.06
N LYS A 2 -3.81 -15.71 -13.99
CA LYS A 2 -3.12 -15.51 -12.70
C LYS A 2 -4.04 -14.61 -11.89
N LYS A 3 -4.45 -15.03 -10.69
CA LYS A 3 -5.11 -14.10 -9.78
C LYS A 3 -4.09 -13.03 -9.47
N ASP A 4 -4.40 -11.78 -9.81
CA ASP A 4 -3.66 -10.66 -9.27
C ASP A 4 -3.92 -10.66 -7.77
N GLY A 5 -3.02 -11.32 -7.03
CA GLY A 5 -2.95 -11.25 -5.59
C GLY A 5 -2.72 -9.80 -5.22
N ASN A 6 -3.80 -9.15 -4.85
CA ASN A 6 -3.77 -7.86 -4.19
C ASN A 6 -3.36 -8.12 -2.75
N TYR A 7 -2.36 -7.38 -2.28
CA TYR A 7 -1.87 -7.43 -0.92
C TYR A 7 -2.57 -6.34 -0.11
N ILE A 8 -2.92 -6.68 1.12
CA ILE A 8 -3.44 -5.73 2.09
C ILE A 8 -2.60 -5.82 3.36
N LEU A 9 -2.26 -4.65 3.89
CA LEU A 9 -1.51 -4.49 5.13
C LEU A 9 -2.12 -3.33 5.89
N ALA A 10 -2.42 -3.51 7.17
CA ALA A 10 -3.04 -2.48 7.99
C ALA A 10 -2.16 -2.13 9.19
N THR A 11 -2.17 -0.84 9.55
CA THR A 11 -1.64 -0.25 10.78
C THR A 11 -2.78 0.41 11.55
N GLU A 12 -2.51 1.00 12.71
CA GLU A 12 -3.55 1.75 13.44
C GLU A 12 -4.11 2.94 12.65
N ASP A 13 -3.28 3.64 11.87
CA ASP A 13 -3.70 4.88 11.19
C ASP A 13 -3.92 4.71 9.68
N PHE A 14 -3.31 3.68 9.05
CA PHE A 14 -3.34 3.49 7.60
C PHE A 14 -3.57 2.05 7.16
N ILE A 15 -4.22 1.88 6.02
CA ILE A 15 -4.32 0.62 5.25
C ILE A 15 -3.57 0.81 3.94
N PHE A 16 -2.75 -0.17 3.59
CA PHE A 16 -1.95 -0.23 2.37
C PHE A 16 -2.50 -1.32 1.48
N THR A 17 -2.76 -0.98 0.22
CA THR A 17 -3.17 -1.92 -0.83
C THR A 17 -2.36 -1.66 -2.08
N ASN A 18 -2.42 -2.55 -3.06
CA ASN A 18 -1.91 -2.28 -4.40
C ASN A 18 -3.03 -2.35 -5.43
N ASP A 19 -2.95 -1.45 -6.43
CA ASP A 19 -3.66 -1.58 -7.69
C ASP A 19 -2.62 -1.60 -8.81
N ASN A 20 -2.42 -2.77 -9.43
CA ASN A 20 -1.33 -3.02 -10.38
C ASN A 20 0.04 -2.57 -9.84
N ASN A 21 0.62 -1.51 -10.42
CA ASN A 21 1.91 -0.94 -10.08
C ASN A 21 1.83 0.22 -9.07
N GLU A 22 0.62 0.58 -8.61
CA GLU A 22 0.41 1.67 -7.66
C GLU A 22 0.28 1.12 -6.24
N LEU A 23 0.98 1.76 -5.29
CA LEU A 23 0.73 1.59 -3.87
C LEU A 23 -0.37 2.58 -3.47
N GLU A 24 -1.49 2.06 -2.98
CA GLU A 24 -2.55 2.87 -2.42
C GLU A 24 -2.45 2.91 -0.89
N ILE A 25 -2.71 4.08 -0.33
CA ILE A 25 -2.68 4.34 1.10
C ILE A 25 -4.03 4.94 1.48
N TRP A 26 -4.70 4.32 2.44
CA TRP A 26 -6.03 4.67 2.91
C TRP A 26 -5.99 4.97 4.40
N HIS A 27 -6.82 5.89 4.87
CA HIS A 27 -6.98 6.09 6.32
C HIS A 27 -7.67 4.87 6.95
N ASN A 28 -7.13 4.39 8.07
CA ASN A 28 -7.78 3.36 8.87
C ASN A 28 -8.74 4.03 9.88
N PRO A 29 -10.06 3.83 9.76
CA PRO A 29 -11.02 4.43 10.68
C PRO A 29 -10.86 3.86 12.09
N LYS A 30 -10.83 4.75 13.09
CA LYS A 30 -10.76 4.38 14.51
C LYS A 30 -12.09 3.86 15.06
N GLU A 31 -13.18 4.14 14.36
CA GLU A 31 -14.53 3.69 14.71
C GLU A 31 -15.08 2.73 13.66
N TYR A 32 -15.29 1.47 14.06
CA TYR A 32 -15.81 0.38 13.23
C TYR A 32 -17.24 0.58 12.72
N LYS A 33 -17.91 1.69 13.08
CA LYS A 33 -19.25 2.02 12.60
C LYS A 33 -19.24 2.67 11.21
N MET A 34 -18.08 3.13 10.74
CA MET A 34 -17.91 3.69 9.41
C MET A 34 -17.44 2.60 8.45
N ASN A 35 -18.18 2.40 7.36
CA ASN A 35 -17.87 1.44 6.30
C ASN A 35 -17.18 2.11 5.08
N MET A 36 -16.82 3.39 5.19
CA MET A 36 -16.22 4.16 4.11
C MET A 36 -14.78 4.52 4.49
N PHE A 37 -13.84 4.12 3.65
CA PHE A 37 -12.43 4.42 3.78
C PHE A 37 -12.07 5.58 2.85
N GLU A 38 -11.28 6.52 3.34
CA GLU A 38 -10.77 7.63 2.55
C GLU A 38 -9.41 7.26 1.97
N LEU A 39 -9.27 7.35 0.64
CA LEU A 39 -8.00 7.22 -0.04
C LEU A 39 -7.14 8.44 0.30
N TYR A 40 -6.06 8.22 1.04
CA TYR A 40 -5.14 9.27 1.45
C TYR A 40 -4.16 9.61 0.30
N ARG A 41 -3.61 8.60 -0.37
CA ARG A 41 -2.57 8.77 -1.38
C ARG A 41 -2.43 7.58 -2.31
N ARG A 42 -1.90 7.84 -3.52
CA ARG A 42 -1.32 6.82 -4.41
C ARG A 42 0.14 7.14 -4.73
N ASN A 43 0.97 6.11 -4.81
CA ASN A 43 2.36 6.20 -5.25
C ASN A 43 2.56 5.27 -6.46
N SER A 44 2.83 5.86 -7.63
CA SER A 44 2.96 5.15 -8.91
C SER A 44 4.42 5.01 -9.36
N GLU A 45 5.30 4.76 -8.39
CA GLU A 45 6.75 4.72 -8.60
C GLU A 45 7.24 3.40 -9.23
N HIS A 46 6.53 2.30 -9.00
CA HIS A 46 6.83 1.04 -9.68
C HIS A 46 6.34 1.08 -11.14
N THR A 47 7.08 0.46 -12.05
CA THR A 47 6.69 0.38 -13.47
C THR A 47 5.88 -0.88 -13.78
N GLU A 48 5.93 -1.86 -12.89
CA GLU A 48 5.22 -3.14 -13.00
C GLU A 48 4.51 -3.46 -11.69
N ARG A 49 3.72 -4.54 -11.73
CA ARG A 49 2.86 -4.96 -10.63
C ARG A 49 3.61 -5.08 -9.29
N ILE A 50 3.04 -4.47 -8.25
CA ILE A 50 3.46 -4.69 -6.87
C ILE A 50 3.06 -6.11 -6.45
N THR A 51 4.03 -6.89 -5.99
CA THR A 51 3.90 -8.30 -5.62
C THR A 51 4.06 -8.55 -4.13
N SER A 52 4.38 -7.54 -3.34
CA SER A 52 4.45 -7.62 -1.89
C SER A 52 4.42 -6.22 -1.25
N ILE A 53 3.82 -6.13 -0.06
CA ILE A 53 3.82 -4.93 0.78
C ILE A 53 4.18 -5.37 2.21
N LEU A 54 5.12 -4.68 2.85
CA LEU A 54 5.60 -5.00 4.19
C LEU A 54 5.83 -3.71 5.00
N LEU A 55 5.55 -3.75 6.30
CA LEU A 55 5.98 -2.70 7.22
C LEU A 55 7.45 -2.87 7.58
N TYR A 56 8.20 -1.77 7.51
CA TYR A 56 9.56 -1.69 8.00
C TYR A 56 9.71 -0.44 8.86
N LYS A 57 9.65 -0.63 10.18
CA LYS A 57 9.58 0.47 11.16
C LYS A 57 8.35 1.34 10.86
N ASP A 58 8.53 2.66 10.68
CA ASP A 58 7.46 3.62 10.36
C ASP A 58 7.29 3.83 8.85
N MET A 59 7.86 2.95 8.03
CA MET A 59 7.88 3.04 6.57
C MET A 59 7.26 1.79 5.94
N VAL A 60 6.96 1.88 4.65
CA VAL A 60 6.41 0.77 3.86
C VAL A 60 7.41 0.34 2.80
N LEU A 61 7.67 -0.96 2.74
CA LEU A 61 8.42 -1.61 1.67
C LEU A 61 7.47 -2.24 0.67
N THR A 62 7.75 -2.05 -0.61
CA THR A 62 7.06 -2.73 -1.70
C THR A 62 8.07 -3.47 -2.56
N GLY A 63 7.74 -4.71 -2.94
CA GLY A 63 8.44 -5.44 -3.99
C GLY A 63 7.56 -5.49 -5.24
N SER A 64 8.18 -5.45 -6.42
CA SER A 64 7.48 -5.45 -7.71
C SER A 64 8.10 -6.42 -8.72
N ASP A 65 7.31 -6.77 -9.73
CA ASP A 65 7.76 -7.47 -10.94
C ASP A 65 8.75 -6.62 -11.78
N ASP A 66 8.94 -5.33 -11.47
CA ASP A 66 9.94 -4.45 -12.13
C ASP A 66 11.38 -4.68 -11.65
N PHE A 67 11.61 -5.74 -10.86
CA PHE A 67 12.88 -6.12 -10.24
C PHE A 67 13.42 -5.10 -9.23
N THR A 68 12.57 -4.24 -8.69
CA THR A 68 12.95 -3.29 -7.63
C THR A 68 12.19 -3.51 -6.33
N ILE A 69 12.79 -3.02 -5.25
CA ILE A 69 12.15 -2.83 -3.96
C ILE A 69 12.18 -1.34 -3.67
N ARG A 70 11.06 -0.77 -3.23
CA ARG A 70 10.94 0.64 -2.87
C ARG A 70 10.54 0.82 -1.42
N LEU A 71 11.01 1.90 -0.83
CA LEU A 71 10.74 2.28 0.55
C LEU A 71 10.02 3.63 0.55
N PHE A 72 8.86 3.69 1.20
CA PHE A 72 8.03 4.89 1.29
C PHE A 72 7.95 5.38 2.74
N ASP A 73 8.31 6.65 2.95
CA ASP A 73 8.00 7.37 4.18
C ASP A 73 6.56 7.91 4.09
N ILE A 74 5.68 7.41 4.95
CA ILE A 74 4.26 7.75 4.94
C ILE A 74 4.00 9.14 5.54
N LYS A 75 4.93 9.67 6.34
CA LYS A 75 4.77 10.96 7.01
C LYS A 75 5.36 12.14 6.23
N ASN A 76 6.37 11.89 5.39
CA ASN A 76 7.21 12.98 4.85
C ASN A 76 7.28 13.10 3.32
N ASN A 77 6.65 12.23 2.54
CA ASN A 77 6.55 12.46 1.09
C ASN A 77 5.21 13.06 0.72
#